data_AF-A0A7M7SVN6-F1
#
_entry.id   AF-A0A7M7SVN6-F1
#
_cell.length_a   1.000
_cell.length_b   1.000
_cell.length_c   1.000
_cell.angle_alpha   90.00
_cell.angle_beta   90.00
_cell.angle_gamma   90.00
#
_symmetry.space_group_name_H-M   'P 1'
#
loop_
_entity.id
_entity.type
_entity.pdbx_description
1 polymer ?
#
loop_
_entity_poly.entity_id
_entity_poly.type
_entity_poly.pdbx_seq_one_letter_code
_entity_poly.pdbx_strand_id
1 'polypeptide(L)'
;MYDGIDLRDAESEALYLSGIMQCVAIDVNKGTPAPIDSEIIKKYVDKTTMNTPPQRHQFLPLQPDNGDVFRWKTTVQWRDVDYNRHVNQTSYLRFMYDAGSSAAVAGFLRSFHHELIHYKLKTYTMEYMQEIRQGKEFEVVCWEMDDNPGTIHFEVLVGDRTFSRSHLISDAQPIANLRTKHINTLDDLICVLYVAHRREDINWGRGEK
;
A
#
# COMPACT_ATOMS: atom_id res chain seq x y z
N MET A 1 -10.57 11.69 6.23
CA MET A 1 -11.39 10.70 6.97
C MET A 1 -10.52 9.48 7.19
N TYR A 2 -10.64 8.80 8.33
CA TYR A 2 -10.00 7.51 8.54
C TYR A 2 -11.06 6.42 8.49
N ASP A 3 -10.75 5.33 7.82
CA ASP A 3 -11.58 4.13 7.73
C ASP A 3 -10.79 2.95 8.30
N GLY A 4 -11.44 2.13 9.11
CA GLY A 4 -10.84 1.00 9.79
C GLY A 4 -11.48 -0.30 9.33
N ILE A 5 -10.68 -1.33 9.10
CA ILE A 5 -11.15 -2.63 8.62
C ILE A 5 -10.58 -3.69 9.55
N ASP A 6 -11.46 -4.51 10.12
CA ASP A 6 -11.11 -5.75 10.81
C ASP A 6 -11.70 -6.93 10.02
N LEU A 7 -10.87 -7.91 9.70
CA LEU A 7 -11.31 -9.23 9.24
C LEU A 7 -11.19 -10.20 10.40
N ARG A 8 -12.31 -10.80 10.80
CA ARG A 8 -12.38 -11.75 11.91
C ARG A 8 -12.97 -13.07 11.46
N ASP A 9 -12.56 -14.14 12.11
CA ASP A 9 -13.24 -15.43 12.02
C ASP A 9 -14.66 -15.31 12.55
N ALA A 10 -15.62 -15.88 11.82
CA ALA A 10 -17.04 -15.72 12.14
C ALA A 10 -17.49 -16.50 13.39
N GLU A 11 -16.77 -17.57 13.75
CA GLU A 11 -17.13 -18.42 14.89
C GLU A 11 -16.31 -18.06 16.13
N SER A 12 -15.00 -17.93 15.98
CA SER A 12 -14.05 -17.70 17.08
C SER A 12 -13.77 -16.24 17.36
N GLU A 13 -14.20 -15.31 16.49
CA GLU A 13 -13.91 -13.87 16.55
C GLU A 13 -12.40 -13.53 16.48
N ALA A 14 -11.57 -14.52 16.11
CA ALA A 14 -10.14 -14.36 15.96
C ALA A 14 -9.83 -13.33 14.87
N LEU A 15 -8.97 -12.35 15.18
CA LEU A 15 -8.58 -11.30 14.24
C LEU A 15 -7.54 -11.82 13.26
N TYR A 16 -7.85 -11.78 11.97
CA TYR A 16 -6.94 -12.14 10.88
C TYR A 16 -6.22 -10.95 10.28
N LEU A 17 -6.95 -9.85 10.08
CA LEU A 17 -6.45 -8.63 9.46
C LEU A 17 -7.01 -7.45 10.23
N SER A 18 -6.16 -6.47 10.51
CA SER A 18 -6.61 -5.12 10.83
C SER A 18 -5.91 -4.14 9.89
N GLY A 19 -6.63 -3.09 9.52
CA GLY A 19 -6.14 -2.08 8.60
C GLY A 19 -6.76 -0.74 8.90
N ILE A 20 -6.02 0.32 8.58
CA ILE A 20 -6.49 1.69 8.66
C ILE A 20 -6.12 2.42 7.39
N MET A 21 -7.09 3.13 6.81
CA MET A 21 -6.95 3.89 5.59
C MET A 21 -7.31 5.35 5.83
N GLN A 22 -6.53 6.26 5.26
CA GLN A 22 -6.81 7.69 5.30
C GLN A 22 -7.35 8.18 3.95
N CYS A 23 -8.65 8.41 3.86
CA CYS A 23 -9.28 8.91 2.65
C CYS A 23 -9.31 10.44 2.63
N VAL A 24 -8.99 11.01 1.46
CA VAL A 24 -9.21 12.42 1.13
C VAL A 24 -10.24 12.52 0.02
N ALA A 25 -11.14 13.51 0.10
CA ALA A 25 -12.03 13.79 -1.02
C ALA A 25 -11.24 14.56 -2.08
N ILE A 26 -11.40 14.16 -3.33
CA ILE A 26 -10.80 14.80 -4.50
C ILE A 26 -11.92 15.31 -5.40
N ASP A 27 -11.81 16.55 -5.87
CA ASP A 27 -12.65 17.06 -6.96
C ASP A 27 -12.23 16.38 -8.26
N VAL A 28 -13.07 15.52 -8.82
CA VAL A 28 -12.78 14.71 -10.02
C VAL A 28 -12.50 15.55 -11.27
N ASN A 29 -12.98 16.79 -11.33
CA ASN A 29 -12.75 17.68 -12.47
C ASN A 29 -11.43 18.44 -12.34
N LYS A 30 -11.07 18.82 -11.10
CA LYS A 30 -9.86 19.60 -10.83
C LYS A 30 -8.64 18.75 -10.48
N GLY A 31 -8.84 17.51 -10.04
CA GLY A 31 -7.77 16.64 -9.53
C GLY A 31 -7.15 17.17 -8.23
N THR A 32 -7.89 17.99 -7.48
CA THR A 32 -7.39 18.63 -6.26
C THR A 32 -8.18 18.19 -5.02
N PRO A 33 -7.56 18.18 -3.83
CA PRO A 33 -8.28 17.96 -2.59
C PRO A 33 -9.47 18.89 -2.43
N ALA A 34 -10.59 18.34 -1.99
CA ALA A 34 -11.81 19.06 -1.68
C ALA A 34 -12.24 18.77 -0.22
N PRO A 35 -12.94 19.71 0.44
CA PRO A 35 -13.58 19.42 1.71
C PRO A 35 -14.57 18.26 1.57
N ILE A 36 -14.64 17.40 2.59
CA ILE A 36 -15.68 16.37 2.67
C ILE A 36 -17.01 17.05 3.00
N ASP A 37 -18.08 16.67 2.30
CA ASP A 37 -19.41 17.21 2.53
C ASP A 37 -19.85 17.01 4.00
N SER A 38 -20.42 18.06 4.58
CA SER A 38 -20.93 18.04 5.96
C SER A 38 -22.02 16.98 6.17
N GLU A 39 -22.82 16.64 5.17
CA GLU A 39 -23.83 15.59 5.25
C GLU A 39 -23.21 14.20 5.39
N ILE A 40 -22.10 13.96 4.67
CA ILE A 40 -21.32 12.73 4.78
C ILE A 40 -20.72 12.65 6.18
N ILE A 41 -20.11 13.74 6.68
CA ILE A 41 -19.53 13.75 8.03
C ILE A 41 -20.59 13.41 9.06
N LYS A 42 -21.76 14.07 9.03
CA LYS A 42 -22.87 13.80 9.96
C LYS A 42 -23.33 12.35 9.93
N LYS A 43 -23.35 11.72 8.76
CA LYS A 43 -23.78 10.31 8.61
C LYS A 43 -22.84 9.31 9.28
N TYR A 44 -21.56 9.64 9.42
CA TYR A 44 -20.52 8.69 9.87
C TYR A 44 -19.81 9.10 11.18
N VAL A 45 -19.90 10.35 11.63
CA VAL A 45 -19.17 10.83 12.82
C VAL A 45 -19.56 10.07 14.09
N ASP A 46 -20.84 9.76 14.29
CA ASP A 46 -21.29 9.01 15.47
C ASP A 46 -20.89 7.53 15.45
N LYS A 47 -20.35 7.05 14.31
CA LYS A 47 -19.85 5.68 14.14
C LYS A 47 -18.35 5.57 14.33
N THR A 48 -17.64 6.67 14.58
CA THR A 48 -16.20 6.64 14.78
C THR A 48 -15.88 6.10 16.18
N THR A 49 -15.01 5.09 16.24
CA THR A 49 -14.54 4.50 17.51
C THR A 49 -13.17 5.04 17.94
N MET A 50 -12.44 5.71 17.05
CA MET A 50 -11.15 6.33 17.34
C MET A 50 -11.32 7.81 17.71
N ASN A 51 -10.90 8.16 18.92
CA ASN A 51 -10.93 9.54 19.41
C ASN A 51 -9.69 10.36 19.02
N THR A 52 -8.62 9.69 18.59
CA THR A 52 -7.36 10.33 18.19
C THR A 52 -6.99 9.86 16.77
N PRO A 53 -6.63 10.78 15.85
CA PRO A 53 -6.11 10.38 14.55
C PRO A 53 -4.87 9.49 14.71
N PRO A 54 -4.72 8.43 13.91
CA PRO A 54 -3.49 7.64 13.92
C PRO A 54 -2.30 8.49 13.51
N GLN A 55 -1.12 8.13 13.99
CA GLN A 55 0.12 8.73 13.53
C GLN A 55 0.33 8.41 12.05
N ARG A 56 0.69 9.43 11.26
CA ARG A 56 1.07 9.24 9.86
C ARG A 56 2.32 8.38 9.77
N HIS A 57 2.26 7.33 8.96
CA HIS A 57 3.44 6.54 8.65
C HIS A 57 4.47 7.40 7.90
N GLN A 58 5.75 7.27 8.29
CA GLN A 58 6.86 7.95 7.63
C GLN A 58 7.57 6.96 6.70
N PHE A 59 7.50 7.24 5.40
CA PHE A 59 8.21 6.44 4.40
C PHE A 59 9.67 6.86 4.34
N LEU A 60 10.47 6.18 5.13
CA LEU A 60 11.93 6.17 5.07
C LEU A 60 12.40 4.71 5.04
N PRO A 61 13.53 4.41 4.38
CA PRO A 61 14.35 5.33 3.59
C PRO A 61 13.82 5.54 2.16
N LEU A 62 14.36 6.56 1.49
CA LEU A 62 14.22 6.73 0.05
C LEU A 62 15.04 5.66 -0.69
N GLN A 63 14.89 5.59 -2.02
CA GLN A 63 15.74 4.75 -2.86
C GLN A 63 17.23 4.95 -2.50
N PRO A 64 18.03 3.88 -2.38
CA PRO A 64 19.46 3.97 -2.15
C PRO A 64 20.18 4.76 -3.25
N ASP A 65 21.00 5.75 -2.87
CA ASP A 65 21.76 6.58 -3.81
C ASP A 65 22.84 5.78 -4.57
N ASN A 66 23.22 4.61 -4.06
CA ASN A 66 24.20 3.72 -4.69
C ASN A 66 23.65 2.97 -5.92
N GLY A 67 22.35 3.12 -6.22
CA GLY A 67 21.71 2.48 -7.36
C GLY A 67 21.42 0.99 -7.17
N ASP A 68 21.55 0.47 -5.95
CA ASP A 68 21.27 -0.93 -5.60
C ASP A 68 19.75 -1.17 -5.48
N VAL A 69 19.06 -0.99 -6.62
CA VAL A 69 17.62 -1.20 -6.76
C VAL A 69 17.29 -2.09 -7.94
N PHE A 70 16.29 -2.96 -7.77
CA PHE A 70 15.70 -3.73 -8.86
C PHE A 70 14.61 -2.89 -9.53
N ARG A 71 14.52 -2.99 -10.87
CA ARG A 71 13.56 -2.23 -11.67
C ARG A 71 12.73 -3.16 -12.53
N TRP A 72 11.42 -3.08 -12.40
CA TRP A 72 10.46 -3.87 -13.16
C TRP A 72 9.52 -2.95 -13.94
N LYS A 73 9.56 -3.03 -15.27
CA LYS A 73 8.75 -2.18 -16.16
C LYS A 73 7.54 -2.94 -16.68
N THR A 74 6.40 -2.26 -16.72
CA THR A 74 5.17 -2.80 -17.32
C THR A 74 4.24 -1.68 -17.80
N THR A 75 3.10 -2.06 -18.38
CA THR A 75 2.07 -1.14 -18.87
C THR A 75 0.73 -1.43 -18.18
N VAL A 76 0.03 -0.37 -17.77
CA VAL A 76 -1.31 -0.49 -17.16
C VAL A 76 -2.32 -1.09 -18.15
N GLN A 77 -2.88 -2.23 -17.79
CA GLN A 77 -3.89 -2.96 -18.56
C GLN A 77 -5.31 -2.56 -18.16
N TRP A 78 -6.29 -2.91 -19.00
CA TRP A 78 -7.71 -2.65 -18.71
C TRP A 78 -8.22 -3.34 -17.44
N ARG A 79 -7.65 -4.49 -17.07
CA ARG A 79 -8.00 -5.19 -15.83
C ARG A 79 -7.48 -4.49 -14.56
N ASP A 80 -6.60 -3.50 -14.73
CA ASP A 80 -5.89 -2.86 -13.61
C ASP A 80 -6.63 -1.62 -13.12
N VAL A 81 -7.58 -1.10 -13.89
CA VAL A 81 -8.28 0.16 -13.62
C VAL A 81 -9.69 -0.06 -13.05
N ASP A 82 -10.13 0.89 -12.23
CA ASP A 82 -11.46 0.91 -11.64
C ASP A 82 -12.47 1.71 -12.51
N TYR A 83 -13.68 1.91 -11.97
CA TYR A 83 -14.74 2.68 -12.65
C TYR A 83 -14.35 4.15 -12.92
N ASN A 84 -13.44 4.71 -12.13
CA ASN A 84 -12.91 6.06 -12.31
C ASN A 84 -11.80 6.13 -13.37
N ARG A 85 -11.46 4.98 -14.00
CA ARG A 85 -10.41 4.84 -15.02
C ARG A 85 -9.00 5.11 -14.50
N HIS A 86 -8.80 4.94 -13.20
CA HIS A 86 -7.50 5.01 -12.54
C HIS A 86 -7.11 3.61 -12.07
N VAL A 87 -5.82 3.34 -11.93
CA VAL A 87 -5.33 2.07 -11.39
C VAL A 87 -5.97 1.82 -10.02
N ASN A 88 -6.61 0.66 -9.88
CA ASN A 88 -7.23 0.22 -8.64
C ASN A 88 -6.16 0.03 -7.56
N GLN A 89 -6.47 0.41 -6.33
CA GLN A 89 -5.59 0.27 -5.16
C GLN A 89 -5.05 -1.17 -4.99
N THR A 90 -5.88 -2.18 -5.28
CA THR A 90 -5.46 -3.59 -5.22
C THR A 90 -4.47 -3.98 -6.32
N SER A 91 -4.49 -3.31 -7.47
CA SER A 91 -3.55 -3.55 -8.57
C SER A 91 -2.12 -3.19 -8.19
N TYR A 92 -1.92 -2.14 -7.37
CA TYR A 92 -0.58 -1.76 -6.89
C TYR A 92 0.09 -2.89 -6.11
N LEU A 93 -0.65 -3.54 -5.20
CA LEU A 93 -0.13 -4.68 -4.44
C LEU A 93 0.34 -5.80 -5.35
N ARG A 94 -0.43 -6.10 -6.40
CA ARG A 94 -0.03 -7.10 -7.40
C ARG A 94 1.25 -6.68 -8.13
N PHE A 95 1.36 -5.42 -8.57
CA PHE A 95 2.58 -4.94 -9.24
C PHE A 95 3.82 -5.06 -8.34
N MET A 96 3.68 -4.78 -7.04
CA MET A 96 4.75 -4.97 -6.06
C MET A 96 5.11 -6.44 -5.88
N TYR A 97 4.12 -7.33 -5.80
CA TYR A 97 4.34 -8.78 -5.71
C TYR A 97 5.07 -9.32 -6.94
N ASP A 98 4.68 -8.90 -8.13
CA ASP A 98 5.32 -9.30 -9.39
C ASP A 98 6.78 -8.81 -9.43
N ALA A 99 7.02 -7.53 -9.12
CA ALA A 99 8.35 -6.94 -9.11
C ALA A 99 9.26 -7.55 -8.03
N GLY A 100 8.77 -7.67 -6.79
CA GLY A 100 9.52 -8.24 -5.68
C GLY A 100 9.82 -9.72 -5.85
N SER A 101 8.89 -10.49 -6.42
CA SER A 101 9.15 -11.91 -6.75
C SER A 101 10.20 -12.04 -7.84
N SER A 102 10.14 -11.18 -8.86
CA SER A 102 11.15 -11.12 -9.92
C SER A 102 12.53 -10.77 -9.35
N ALA A 103 12.59 -9.80 -8.43
CA ALA A 103 13.83 -9.40 -7.75
C ALA A 103 14.41 -10.52 -6.88
N ALA A 104 13.57 -11.21 -6.10
CA ALA A 104 13.97 -12.33 -5.25
C ALA A 104 14.53 -13.50 -6.07
N VAL A 105 13.82 -13.93 -7.11
CA VAL A 105 14.25 -15.04 -7.98
C VAL A 105 15.50 -14.69 -8.78
N ALA A 106 15.68 -13.42 -9.12
CA ALA A 106 16.92 -12.93 -9.75
C ALA A 106 18.11 -12.85 -8.76
N GLY A 107 17.90 -13.12 -7.47
CA GLY A 107 18.94 -13.02 -6.44
C GLY A 107 19.31 -11.58 -6.06
N PHE A 108 18.45 -10.61 -6.40
CA PHE A 108 18.68 -9.20 -6.10
C PHE A 108 18.38 -8.87 -4.63
N LEU A 109 17.36 -9.52 -4.06
CA LEU A 109 17.02 -9.38 -2.65
C LEU A 109 17.84 -10.37 -1.82
N ARG A 110 18.45 -9.89 -0.74
CA ARG A 110 19.30 -10.64 0.18
C ARG A 110 18.49 -11.56 1.09
N SER A 111 17.33 -11.12 1.58
CA SER A 111 16.50 -11.94 2.50
C SER A 111 15.52 -12.85 1.77
N PHE A 112 15.33 -12.66 0.46
CA PHE A 112 14.32 -13.35 -0.33
C PHE A 112 14.95 -14.10 -1.50
N HIS A 113 14.70 -15.40 -1.57
CA HIS A 113 15.28 -16.33 -2.56
C HIS A 113 14.22 -17.09 -3.37
N HIS A 114 12.94 -16.81 -3.11
CA HIS A 114 11.79 -17.38 -3.80
C HIS A 114 10.79 -16.27 -4.12
N GLU A 115 9.78 -16.56 -4.94
CA GLU A 115 8.66 -15.65 -5.16
C GLU A 115 8.00 -15.26 -3.83
N LEU A 116 7.54 -14.02 -3.71
CA LEU A 116 7.06 -13.46 -2.43
C LEU A 116 5.87 -14.21 -1.83
N ILE A 117 5.13 -14.99 -2.63
CA ILE A 117 4.07 -15.89 -2.15
C ILE A 117 4.58 -16.95 -1.16
N HIS A 118 5.88 -17.24 -1.16
CA HIS A 118 6.50 -18.17 -0.21
C HIS A 118 6.71 -17.57 1.17
N TYR A 119 6.51 -16.27 1.35
CA TYR A 119 6.79 -15.55 2.57
C TYR A 119 5.48 -15.06 3.20
N LYS A 120 5.36 -15.23 4.51
CA LYS A 120 4.18 -14.80 5.26
C LYS A 120 4.22 -13.29 5.43
N LEU A 121 3.35 -12.58 4.70
CA LEU A 121 3.21 -11.13 4.81
C LEU A 121 2.68 -10.75 6.20
N LYS A 122 3.39 -9.86 6.89
CA LYS A 122 3.03 -9.33 8.22
C LYS A 122 2.52 -7.91 8.18
N THR A 123 2.99 -7.10 7.24
CA THR A 123 2.56 -5.73 7.14
C THR A 123 2.74 -5.29 5.70
N TYR A 124 1.69 -4.67 5.18
CA TYR A 124 1.77 -3.87 3.97
C TYR A 124 1.47 -2.44 4.35
N THR A 125 2.30 -1.48 3.94
CA THR A 125 2.08 -0.05 4.14
C THR A 125 2.31 0.69 2.83
N MET A 126 1.42 1.63 2.49
CA MET A 126 1.47 2.35 1.22
C MET A 126 1.18 3.84 1.37
N GLU A 127 1.67 4.64 0.44
CA GLU A 127 1.33 6.03 0.26
C GLU A 127 1.01 6.26 -1.21
N TYR A 128 -0.18 6.78 -1.48
CA TYR A 128 -0.62 7.13 -2.82
C TYR A 128 -0.41 8.63 -3.00
N MET A 129 0.42 9.00 -3.97
CA MET A 129 0.73 10.39 -4.27
C MET A 129 -0.05 10.88 -5.48
N GLN A 130 -0.26 10.02 -6.47
CA GLN A 130 -0.90 10.34 -7.75
C GLN A 130 -1.58 9.11 -8.37
N GLU A 131 -2.47 9.35 -9.34
CA GLU A 131 -3.23 8.31 -10.03
C GLU A 131 -2.60 7.95 -11.38
N ILE A 132 -2.43 6.65 -11.66
CA ILE A 132 -1.97 6.17 -12.97
C ILE A 132 -3.19 5.80 -13.82
N ARG A 133 -3.13 6.08 -15.13
CA ARG A 133 -4.21 5.78 -16.09
C ARG A 133 -3.87 4.58 -16.97
N GLN A 134 -4.91 3.98 -17.56
CA GLN A 134 -4.77 2.89 -18.53
C GLN A 134 -3.81 3.25 -19.66
N GLY A 135 -3.01 2.26 -20.10
CA GLY A 135 -2.06 2.39 -21.22
C GLY A 135 -0.77 3.12 -20.87
N LYS A 136 -0.61 3.63 -19.64
CA LYS A 136 0.65 4.23 -19.20
C LYS A 136 1.68 3.14 -18.89
N GLU A 137 2.90 3.35 -19.37
CA GLU A 137 4.07 2.62 -18.89
C GLU A 137 4.49 3.16 -17.54
N PHE A 138 4.89 2.27 -16.64
CA PHE A 138 5.39 2.60 -15.33
C PHE A 138 6.46 1.59 -14.91
N GLU A 139 7.22 1.97 -13.90
CA GLU A 139 8.26 1.14 -13.31
C GLU A 139 7.96 0.93 -11.83
N VAL A 140 8.11 -0.31 -11.37
CA VAL A 140 8.18 -0.62 -9.95
C VAL A 140 9.65 -0.80 -9.61
N VAL A 141 10.13 0.04 -8.69
CA VAL A 141 11.48 -0.05 -8.14
C VAL A 141 11.38 -0.72 -6.78
N CYS A 142 12.23 -1.70 -6.50
CA CYS A 142 12.27 -2.33 -5.17
C CYS A 142 13.68 -2.62 -4.68
N TRP A 143 13.85 -2.60 -3.36
CA TRP A 143 15.13 -2.82 -2.69
C TRP A 143 14.94 -3.27 -1.23
N GLU A 144 16.02 -3.76 -0.64
CA GLU A 144 16.13 -4.04 0.80
C GLU A 144 17.17 -3.11 1.44
N MET A 145 16.97 -2.82 2.73
CA MET A 145 17.95 -2.12 3.55
C MET A 145 18.71 -3.11 4.44
N ASP A 146 19.96 -2.79 4.75
CA ASP A 146 20.85 -3.66 5.54
C ASP A 146 20.33 -3.93 6.96
N ASP A 147 19.64 -2.96 7.55
CA ASP A 147 19.25 -2.96 8.95
C ASP A 147 17.86 -3.56 9.21
N ASN A 148 17.13 -3.95 8.16
CA ASN A 148 15.76 -4.42 8.28
C ASN A 148 15.47 -5.64 7.38
N PRO A 149 16.07 -6.81 7.68
CA PRO A 149 15.83 -8.04 6.93
C PRO A 149 14.35 -8.43 6.97
N GLY A 150 13.84 -8.94 5.85
CA GLY A 150 12.42 -9.28 5.70
C GLY A 150 11.52 -8.10 5.33
N THR A 151 12.08 -6.91 5.10
CA THR A 151 11.36 -5.74 4.57
C THR A 151 11.81 -5.41 3.16
N ILE A 152 10.86 -5.35 2.23
CA ILE A 152 11.09 -4.88 0.86
C ILE A 152 10.42 -3.53 0.70
N HIS A 153 11.18 -2.55 0.25
CA HIS A 153 10.70 -1.22 -0.09
C HIS A 153 10.34 -1.14 -1.57
N PHE A 154 9.32 -0.35 -1.89
CA PHE A 154 8.83 -0.17 -3.24
C PHE A 154 8.56 1.30 -3.55
N GLU A 155 8.89 1.72 -4.77
CA GLU A 155 8.31 2.91 -5.40
C GLU A 155 7.71 2.57 -6.75
N VAL A 156 6.58 3.21 -7.06
CA VAL A 156 6.00 3.16 -8.41
C VAL A 156 6.25 4.49 -9.10
N LEU A 157 6.90 4.43 -10.26
CA LEU A 157 7.36 5.58 -11.03
C LEU A 157 6.66 5.64 -12.39
N VAL A 158 6.27 6.84 -12.82
CA VAL A 158 5.93 7.12 -14.23
C VAL A 158 6.86 8.23 -14.70
N GLY A 159 7.79 7.88 -15.59
CA GLY A 159 8.92 8.76 -15.91
C GLY A 159 9.80 8.95 -14.68
N ASP A 160 10.04 10.19 -14.28
CA ASP A 160 10.85 10.61 -13.14
C ASP A 160 10.01 10.89 -11.87
N ARG A 161 8.69 10.70 -11.93
CA ARG A 161 7.76 11.05 -10.85
C ARG A 161 7.34 9.82 -10.06
N THR A 162 7.40 9.91 -8.75
CA THR A 162 6.83 8.90 -7.83
C THR A 162 5.31 9.06 -7.73
N PHE A 163 4.61 7.96 -7.97
CA PHE A 163 3.15 7.84 -7.86
C PHE A 163 2.73 7.15 -6.57
N SER A 164 3.57 6.25 -6.06
CA SER A 164 3.39 5.67 -4.74
C SER A 164 4.69 5.23 -4.10
N ARG A 165 4.65 5.13 -2.78
CA ARG A 165 5.69 4.51 -1.95
C ARG A 165 5.08 3.44 -1.08
N SER A 166 5.81 2.37 -0.83
CA SER A 166 5.29 1.27 -0.04
C SER A 166 6.41 0.42 0.53
N HIS A 167 6.06 -0.39 1.53
CA HIS A 167 6.88 -1.52 1.91
C HIS A 167 6.03 -2.72 2.29
N LEU A 168 6.63 -3.89 2.13
CA LEU A 168 6.10 -5.17 2.58
C LEU A 168 7.06 -5.72 3.63
N ILE A 169 6.53 -6.03 4.80
CA ILE A 169 7.25 -6.72 5.88
C ILE A 169 6.72 -8.15 5.91
N SER A 170 7.62 -9.12 5.81
CA SER A 170 7.29 -10.54 5.84
C SER A 170 8.17 -11.28 6.84
N ASP A 171 7.76 -12.49 7.23
CA ASP A 171 8.67 -13.40 7.90
C ASP A 171 9.88 -13.67 7.00
N ALA A 172 11.10 -13.59 7.56
CA ALA A 172 12.34 -13.81 6.81
C ALA A 172 12.54 -15.28 6.38
N GLN A 173 11.73 -16.21 6.90
CA GLN A 173 11.78 -17.63 6.55
C GLN A 173 10.63 -18.00 5.62
N PRO A 174 10.90 -18.73 4.52
CA PRO A 174 9.83 -19.20 3.65
C PRO A 174 8.95 -20.23 4.35
N ILE A 175 7.69 -20.30 3.96
CA ILE A 175 6.71 -21.25 4.49
C ILE A 175 7.13 -22.66 4.07
N ALA A 176 7.54 -23.49 5.05
CA ALA A 176 8.18 -24.79 4.83
C ALA A 176 7.37 -25.81 4.00
N ASN A 177 6.05 -25.62 3.80
CA ASN A 177 5.17 -26.58 3.13
C ASN A 177 4.00 -25.90 2.36
N LEU A 178 4.29 -25.23 1.24
CA LEU A 178 3.22 -24.71 0.37
C LEU A 178 2.40 -25.78 -0.37
N ARG A 179 2.89 -27.03 -0.44
CA ARG A 179 2.29 -28.11 -1.26
C ARG A 179 1.04 -28.79 -0.68
N THR A 180 0.59 -28.46 0.53
CA THR A 180 -0.50 -29.20 1.20
C THR A 180 -1.65 -28.36 1.73
N LYS A 181 -1.64 -27.04 1.52
CA LYS A 181 -2.83 -26.22 1.75
C LYS A 181 -3.37 -25.78 0.40
N HIS A 182 -4.52 -26.34 0.00
CA HIS A 182 -5.44 -25.58 -0.84
C HIS A 182 -5.51 -24.17 -0.26
N ILE A 183 -5.32 -23.15 -1.10
CA ILE A 183 -5.35 -21.74 -0.72
C ILE A 183 -6.79 -21.43 -0.27
N ASN A 184 -7.11 -21.81 0.97
CA ASN A 184 -8.42 -21.65 1.60
C ASN A 184 -8.31 -20.80 2.87
N THR A 185 -7.13 -20.29 3.23
CA THR A 185 -7.03 -19.43 4.39
C THR A 185 -6.15 -18.20 4.16
N LEU A 186 -6.82 -17.05 4.18
CA LEU A 186 -6.30 -15.69 4.38
C LEU A 186 -5.83 -15.51 5.84
N ASP A 187 -5.25 -16.54 6.46
CA ASP A 187 -5.16 -16.65 7.93
C ASP A 187 -4.25 -15.63 8.62
N ASP A 188 -3.49 -14.79 7.90
CA ASP A 188 -2.52 -13.91 8.57
C ASP A 188 -2.08 -12.69 7.76
N LEU A 189 -2.89 -12.20 6.81
CA LEU A 189 -2.57 -10.93 6.17
C LEU A 189 -2.94 -9.79 7.11
N ILE A 190 -1.95 -9.12 7.70
CA ILE A 190 -2.15 -7.77 8.25
C ILE A 190 -1.82 -6.77 7.12
N CYS A 191 -2.86 -6.19 6.52
CA CYS A 191 -2.74 -5.11 5.55
C CYS A 191 -2.99 -3.77 6.24
N VAL A 192 -1.94 -2.97 6.43
CA VAL A 192 -2.06 -1.58 6.90
C VAL A 192 -2.09 -0.65 5.69
N LEU A 193 -3.26 -0.48 5.07
CA LEU A 193 -3.40 0.39 3.89
C LEU A 193 -3.32 1.88 4.25
N TYR A 194 -2.11 2.42 4.42
CA TYR A 194 -1.95 3.86 4.56
C TYR A 194 -2.25 4.57 3.21
N VAL A 195 -2.84 5.76 3.25
CA VAL A 195 -3.12 6.60 2.07
C VAL A 195 -2.86 8.03 2.49
N ALA A 196 -1.74 8.63 2.09
CA ALA A 196 -1.53 10.05 2.35
C ALA A 196 -1.12 10.81 1.09
N HIS A 197 -1.88 11.84 0.78
CA HIS A 197 -1.43 12.88 -0.13
C HIS A 197 -0.64 13.95 0.64
N ARG A 198 0.40 14.46 -0.03
CA ARG A 198 1.32 15.50 0.45
C ARG A 198 0.55 16.77 0.84
N ARG A 199 0.80 17.28 2.04
CA ARG A 199 0.13 18.42 2.67
C ARG A 199 1.20 19.43 3.08
N GLU A 200 1.70 20.23 2.15
CA GLU A 200 2.62 21.32 2.49
C GLU A 200 1.90 22.68 2.70
N ASP A 201 0.64 22.91 2.28
CA ASP A 201 0.06 24.28 2.31
C ASP A 201 -1.39 24.43 2.84
N ILE A 202 -1.81 23.77 3.94
CA ILE A 202 -3.15 24.05 4.51
C ILE A 202 -3.07 24.45 5.98
N ASN A 203 -3.15 25.76 6.19
CA ASN A 203 -3.35 26.42 7.48
C ASN A 203 -4.78 26.13 7.98
N TRP A 204 -4.91 25.32 9.04
CA TRP A 204 -6.21 25.08 9.68
C TRP A 204 -6.49 26.25 10.61
N GLY A 205 -7.16 27.27 10.08
CA GLY A 205 -7.76 28.32 10.89
C GLY A 205 -8.63 27.65 11.96
N ARG A 206 -8.26 27.86 13.23
CA ARG A 206 -9.14 27.59 14.37
C ARG A 206 -10.39 28.47 14.18
N GLY A 207 -11.51 27.85 13.84
CA GLY A 207 -12.80 28.51 13.95
C GLY A 207 -13.17 28.58 15.43
N GLU A 208 -12.89 29.71 16.05
CA GLU A 208 -13.60 30.14 17.26
C GLU A 208 -15.07 30.41 16.89
N LYS A 209 -15.99 29.76 17.59
CA LYS A 209 -17.30 30.29 17.97
C LYS A 209 -17.69 29.73 19.33
#